data_AF-A0A6I2MKX5-F1
#
_entry.id   AF-A0A6I2MKX5-F1
#
_cell.length_a   1.000
_cell.length_b   1.000
_cell.length_c   1.000
_cell.angle_alpha   90.00
_cell.angle_beta   90.00
_cell.angle_gamma   90.00
#
_symmetry.space_group_name_H-M   'P 1'
#
loop_
_entity.id
_entity.type
_entity.pdbx_description
1 polymer ?
#
loop_
_entity_poly.entity_id
_entity_poly.type
_entity_poly.pdbx_seq_one_letter_code
_entity_poly.pdbx_strand_id
1 'polypeptide(L)'
;MFHKIQFFHFYTVDNYLSLQNHFAAMDYYNEFANRSFKTPKTDLKITVQEIDPELGIDPLLYSEFEVEKDFKLDYIIPSLGSLSDNYMDLIKSNWNRKNLYTEEARRNSAKSALENLRKGLKDIKKASFLDQDVIKLIIEQLDELEDVINDIILNPYTDIKEKLRFNWHRVDIEYLFYLLRENKQIEHIGDADLGRIIDNLFEYKETDGNYYPVKGSRKHISAFNTNERGVSQSIERLKSTFNPDFFNN
;
A
#
# COMPACT_ATOMS: atom_id res chain seq x y z
N MET A 1 16.08 0.66 11.64
CA MET A 1 14.98 0.65 10.64
C MET A 1 15.62 0.96 9.30
N PHE A 2 15.71 -0.01 8.38
CA PHE A 2 16.34 0.22 7.08
C PHE A 2 15.50 1.19 6.22
N HIS A 3 16.15 2.14 5.59
CA HIS A 3 15.52 3.06 4.64
C HIS A 3 14.90 2.29 3.47
N LYS A 4 13.59 2.46 3.25
CA LYS A 4 12.85 1.72 2.21
C LYS A 4 13.23 2.26 0.83
N ILE A 5 14.04 1.51 0.08
CA ILE A 5 14.46 1.87 -1.28
C ILE A 5 13.26 1.79 -2.25
N GLN A 6 13.23 2.70 -3.24
CA GLN A 6 12.14 2.94 -4.19
C GLN A 6 12.74 3.25 -5.57
N PHE A 7 11.97 3.03 -6.64
CA PHE A 7 12.43 3.31 -8.01
C PHE A 7 12.94 4.74 -8.23
N PHE A 8 12.29 5.73 -7.60
CA PHE A 8 12.68 7.13 -7.79
C PHE A 8 14.10 7.44 -7.33
N HIS A 9 14.65 6.62 -6.43
CA HIS A 9 16.04 6.74 -6.00
C HIS A 9 17.05 6.49 -7.12
N PHE A 10 16.63 5.84 -8.20
CA PHE A 10 17.49 5.51 -9.34
C PHE A 10 17.25 6.42 -10.56
N TYR A 11 16.30 7.36 -10.49
CA TYR A 11 15.96 8.21 -11.63
C TYR A 11 16.95 9.35 -11.84
N THR A 12 17.60 9.83 -10.78
CA THR A 12 18.51 10.97 -10.84
C THR A 12 19.76 10.73 -10.01
N VAL A 13 20.85 11.43 -10.36
CA VAL A 13 22.09 11.42 -9.60
C VAL A 13 21.85 11.84 -8.15
N ASP A 14 21.06 12.89 -7.93
CA ASP A 14 20.79 13.43 -6.59
C ASP A 14 20.05 12.41 -5.70
N ASN A 15 19.10 11.67 -6.26
CA ASN A 15 18.38 10.66 -5.48
C ASN A 15 19.25 9.42 -5.22
N TYR A 16 20.15 9.07 -6.13
CA TYR A 16 21.10 7.98 -5.89
C TYR A 16 22.16 8.38 -4.85
N LEU A 17 22.61 9.63 -4.90
CA LEU A 17 23.46 10.22 -3.87
C LEU A 17 22.80 10.23 -2.50
N SER A 18 21.48 10.42 -2.40
CA SER A 18 20.80 10.36 -1.11
C SER A 18 20.88 8.96 -0.50
N LEU A 19 20.80 7.89 -1.32
CA LEU A 19 21.04 6.52 -0.86
C LEU A 19 22.48 6.33 -0.38
N GLN A 20 23.47 6.82 -1.11
CA GLN A 20 24.88 6.70 -0.70
C GLN A 20 25.18 7.46 0.58
N ASN A 21 24.63 8.66 0.73
CA ASN A 21 24.78 9.44 1.95
C ASN A 21 24.06 8.80 3.13
N HIS A 22 22.89 8.19 2.90
CA HIS A 22 22.19 7.45 3.93
C HIS A 22 22.99 6.22 4.39
N PHE A 23 23.52 5.44 3.44
CA PHE A 23 24.38 4.30 3.74
C PHE A 23 25.64 4.72 4.49
N ALA A 24 26.33 5.77 4.03
CA ALA A 24 27.53 6.30 4.68
C ALA A 24 27.28 6.80 6.11
N ALA A 25 26.08 7.30 6.41
CA ALA A 25 25.70 7.71 7.76
C ALA A 25 25.50 6.52 8.72
N MET A 26 25.48 5.28 8.22
CA MET A 26 25.44 4.06 9.04
C MET A 26 26.83 3.60 9.49
N ASP A 27 27.89 4.28 9.06
CA ASP A 27 29.26 3.97 9.44
C ASP A 27 29.49 4.17 10.94
N TYR A 28 29.99 3.13 11.61
CA TYR A 28 30.23 3.08 13.04
C TYR A 28 31.21 4.17 13.51
N TYR A 29 32.27 4.37 12.75
CA TYR A 29 33.31 5.34 13.05
C TYR A 29 32.93 6.78 12.72
N ASN A 30 31.74 6.99 12.15
CA ASN A 30 31.24 8.29 11.71
C ASN A 30 32.21 9.00 10.74
N GLU A 31 32.97 8.24 9.94
CA GLU A 31 33.95 8.82 9.00
C GLU A 31 33.31 9.82 8.02
N PHE A 32 32.00 9.65 7.78
CA PHE A 32 31.21 10.43 6.84
C PHE A 32 30.22 11.40 7.48
N ALA A 33 30.14 11.48 8.82
CA ALA A 33 29.06 12.22 9.51
C ALA A 33 28.95 13.71 9.16
N ASN A 34 30.04 14.34 8.70
CA ASN A 34 30.07 15.75 8.27
C ASN A 34 30.30 15.93 6.76
N ARG A 35 30.18 14.87 5.96
CA ARG A 35 30.47 14.90 4.52
C ARG A 35 29.31 14.32 3.73
N SER A 36 28.54 15.18 3.07
CA SER A 36 27.63 14.73 2.03
C SER A 36 28.39 14.60 0.71
N PHE A 37 28.37 13.41 0.12
CA PHE A 37 28.87 13.19 -1.22
C PHE A 37 28.15 14.10 -2.21
N LYS A 38 28.94 14.74 -3.09
CA LYS A 38 28.45 15.56 -4.20
C LYS A 38 28.51 14.82 -5.55
N THR A 39 29.19 13.68 -5.59
CA THR A 39 29.31 12.81 -6.75
C THR A 39 29.24 11.34 -6.33
N PRO A 40 28.59 10.47 -7.13
CA PRO A 40 28.47 9.05 -6.81
C PRO A 40 29.82 8.37 -6.62
N LYS A 41 29.89 7.47 -5.64
CA LYS A 41 31.05 6.64 -5.33
C LYS A 41 30.85 5.23 -5.85
N THR A 42 31.87 4.64 -6.47
CA THR A 42 31.80 3.29 -7.07
C THR A 42 32.15 2.18 -6.08
N ASP A 43 32.92 2.52 -5.05
CA ASP A 43 33.55 1.61 -4.09
C ASP A 43 33.26 2.04 -2.65
N LEU A 44 32.02 2.49 -2.39
CA LEU A 44 31.60 2.94 -1.07
C LEU A 44 31.43 1.75 -0.13
N LYS A 45 32.20 1.76 0.95
CA LYS A 45 32.12 0.81 2.04
C LYS A 45 32.01 1.53 3.38
N ILE A 46 31.41 0.86 4.35
CA ILE A 46 31.29 1.33 5.73
C ILE A 46 31.65 0.19 6.68
N THR A 47 32.02 0.54 7.91
CA THR A 47 32.12 -0.43 8.99
C THR A 47 30.85 -0.36 9.84
N VAL A 48 30.24 -1.49 10.13
CA VAL A 48 29.11 -1.61 11.06
C VAL A 48 29.48 -2.57 12.18
N GLN A 49 28.91 -2.36 13.36
CA GLN A 49 28.95 -3.36 14.42
C GLN A 49 27.77 -4.32 14.27
N GLU A 50 28.06 -5.61 14.24
CA GLU A 50 27.06 -6.68 14.27
C GLU A 50 27.22 -7.54 15.53
N ILE A 51 26.13 -8.19 15.93
CA ILE A 51 26.08 -9.10 17.07
C ILE A 51 26.32 -10.51 16.53
N ASP A 52 27.25 -11.26 17.13
CA ASP A 52 27.52 -12.65 16.76
C ASP A 52 26.26 -13.51 16.97
N PRO A 53 25.66 -14.07 15.90
CA PRO A 53 24.47 -14.90 16.00
C PRO A 53 24.75 -16.26 16.64
N GLU A 54 26.00 -16.72 16.70
CA GLU A 54 26.39 -18.03 17.26
C GLU A 54 26.57 -18.01 18.78
N LEU A 55 26.79 -16.84 19.39
CA LEU A 55 27.06 -16.73 20.83
C LEU A 55 25.83 -16.83 21.74
N GLY A 56 24.64 -16.99 21.16
CA GLY A 56 23.43 -17.29 21.91
C GLY A 56 23.00 -16.17 22.87
N ILE A 57 21.82 -16.36 23.45
CA ILE A 57 21.04 -15.38 24.20
C ILE A 57 21.62 -15.23 25.63
N ASP A 58 22.92 -14.94 25.76
CA ASP A 58 23.49 -14.46 27.02
C ASP A 58 23.85 -12.98 26.86
N PRO A 59 23.04 -12.06 27.44
CA PRO A 59 23.26 -10.63 27.35
C PRO A 59 24.61 -10.13 27.88
N LEU A 60 25.35 -10.97 28.63
CA LEU A 60 26.67 -10.66 29.18
C LEU A 60 27.83 -11.11 28.26
N LEU A 61 27.55 -11.80 27.15
CA LEU A 61 28.53 -12.38 26.23
C LEU A 61 28.48 -11.81 24.81
N TYR A 62 27.72 -10.74 24.56
CA TYR A 62 27.73 -10.08 23.26
C TYR A 62 29.16 -9.60 22.93
N SER A 63 29.84 -10.32 22.05
CA SER A 63 30.95 -9.75 21.31
C SER A 63 30.39 -9.05 20.09
N GLU A 64 30.36 -7.72 20.16
CA GLU A 64 30.21 -6.91 18.95
C GLU A 64 31.46 -7.13 18.10
N PHE A 65 31.26 -7.46 16.83
CA PHE A 65 32.35 -7.53 15.87
C PHE A 65 32.10 -6.56 14.72
N GLU A 66 33.18 -6.08 14.16
CA GLU A 66 33.17 -5.12 13.06
C GLU A 66 33.06 -5.85 11.74
N VAL A 67 32.09 -5.44 10.93
CA VAL A 67 31.86 -5.97 9.58
C VAL A 67 31.94 -4.83 8.59
N GLU A 68 32.76 -5.02 7.56
CA GLU A 68 32.75 -4.13 6.40
C GLU A 68 31.56 -4.48 5.51
N LYS A 69 30.76 -3.47 5.15
CA LYS A 69 29.61 -3.59 4.24
C LYS A 69 29.86 -2.77 2.99
N ASP A 70 29.54 -3.35 1.84
CA ASP A 70 29.60 -2.70 0.53
C ASP A 70 28.24 -2.10 0.14
N PHE A 71 28.25 -0.87 -0.36
CA PHE A 71 27.03 -0.17 -0.75
C PHE A 71 26.24 -0.92 -1.83
N LYS A 72 26.92 -1.50 -2.82
CA LYS A 72 26.24 -2.20 -3.91
C LYS A 72 25.79 -3.58 -3.47
N LEU A 73 26.71 -4.38 -2.93
CA LEU A 73 26.50 -5.81 -2.68
C LEU A 73 25.62 -6.05 -1.45
N ASP A 74 25.82 -5.29 -0.37
CA ASP A 74 25.16 -5.54 0.90
C ASP A 74 23.95 -4.63 1.15
N TYR A 75 23.82 -3.54 0.40
CA TYR A 75 22.73 -2.55 0.61
C TYR A 75 21.80 -2.40 -0.59
N ILE A 76 22.32 -2.13 -1.79
CA ILE A 76 21.48 -1.96 -2.98
C ILE A 76 20.89 -3.28 -3.46
N ILE A 77 21.71 -4.26 -3.86
CA ILE A 77 21.24 -5.50 -4.49
C ILE A 77 20.19 -6.23 -3.63
N PRO A 78 20.40 -6.43 -2.31
CA PRO A 78 19.40 -7.12 -1.47
C PRO A 78 18.07 -6.38 -1.41
N SER A 79 18.09 -5.05 -1.53
CA SER A 79 16.88 -4.22 -1.50
C SER A 79 16.10 -4.24 -2.82
N LEU A 80 16.76 -4.54 -3.96
CA LEU A 80 16.15 -4.48 -5.28
C LEU A 80 14.98 -5.46 -5.44
N GLY A 81 15.07 -6.66 -4.86
CA GLY A 81 14.03 -7.68 -4.96
C GLY A 81 12.69 -7.31 -4.31
N SER A 82 12.63 -6.21 -3.56
CA SER A 82 11.38 -5.70 -2.96
C SER A 82 10.83 -4.46 -3.66
N LEU A 83 11.47 -3.98 -4.73
CA LEU A 83 11.10 -2.69 -5.35
C LEU A 83 9.68 -2.69 -5.92
N SER A 84 9.28 -3.77 -6.59
CA SER A 84 7.94 -3.93 -7.15
C SER A 84 6.88 -3.85 -6.05
N ASP A 85 7.01 -4.67 -5.01
CA ASP A 85 6.10 -4.69 -3.85
C ASP A 85 6.03 -3.34 -3.14
N ASN A 86 7.21 -2.74 -2.92
CA ASN A 86 7.33 -1.44 -2.28
C ASN A 86 6.59 -0.33 -3.03
N TYR A 87 6.58 -0.39 -4.36
CA TYR A 87 5.86 0.55 -5.21
C TYR A 87 4.35 0.24 -5.25
N MET A 88 3.97 -1.03 -5.24
CA MET A 88 2.57 -1.44 -5.14
C MET A 88 1.92 -0.99 -3.83
N ASP A 89 2.64 -1.11 -2.71
CA ASP A 89 2.22 -0.56 -1.42
C ASP A 89 1.96 0.95 -1.49
N LEU A 90 2.84 1.68 -2.20
CA LEU A 90 2.72 3.12 -2.39
C LEU A 90 1.47 3.47 -3.21
N ILE A 91 1.18 2.72 -4.28
CA ILE A 91 -0.04 2.88 -5.07
C ILE A 91 -1.27 2.65 -4.19
N LYS A 92 -1.35 1.53 -3.48
CA LYS A 92 -2.48 1.18 -2.60
C LYS A 92 -2.67 2.21 -1.49
N SER A 93 -1.58 2.63 -0.84
CA SER A 93 -1.62 3.68 0.18
C SER A 93 -2.13 5.02 -0.38
N ASN A 94 -1.74 5.36 -1.61
CA ASN A 94 -2.24 6.55 -2.29
C ASN A 94 -3.74 6.46 -2.61
N TRP A 95 -4.24 5.28 -2.98
CA TRP A 95 -5.68 5.07 -3.19
C TRP A 95 -6.46 5.32 -1.91
N ASN A 96 -6.01 4.73 -0.80
CA ASN A 96 -6.66 4.91 0.51
C ASN A 96 -6.63 6.38 0.93
N ARG A 97 -5.45 7.02 0.89
CA ARG A 97 -5.30 8.44 1.27
C ARG A 97 -6.14 9.40 0.43
N LYS A 98 -6.34 9.10 -0.86
CA LYS A 98 -7.11 9.93 -1.79
C LYS A 98 -8.56 9.46 -1.96
N ASN A 99 -9.01 8.48 -1.17
CA ASN A 99 -10.35 7.89 -1.25
C ASN A 99 -10.73 7.41 -2.67
N LEU A 100 -9.78 6.79 -3.37
CA LEU A 100 -9.98 6.24 -4.72
C LEU A 100 -10.62 4.85 -4.63
N TYR A 101 -11.94 4.84 -4.42
CA TYR A 101 -12.71 3.61 -4.22
C TYR A 101 -13.48 3.14 -5.47
N THR A 102 -13.58 3.97 -6.50
CA THR A 102 -14.26 3.60 -7.75
C THR A 102 -13.31 2.94 -8.74
N GLU A 103 -13.86 2.06 -9.57
CA GLU A 103 -13.13 1.35 -10.62
C GLU A 103 -12.37 2.33 -11.53
N GLU A 104 -13.07 3.36 -12.01
CA GLU A 104 -12.50 4.38 -12.89
C GLU A 104 -11.34 5.15 -12.22
N ALA A 105 -11.50 5.53 -10.94
CA ALA A 105 -10.47 6.27 -10.21
C ALA A 105 -9.21 5.44 -10.01
N ARG A 106 -9.35 4.16 -9.62
CA ARG A 106 -8.22 3.24 -9.46
C ARG A 106 -7.54 2.94 -10.80
N ARG A 107 -8.33 2.67 -11.84
CA ARG A 107 -7.83 2.46 -13.21
C ARG A 107 -7.02 3.66 -13.72
N ASN A 108 -7.53 4.87 -13.55
CA ASN A 108 -6.84 6.09 -13.97
C ASN A 108 -5.57 6.34 -13.14
N SER A 109 -5.61 6.06 -11.83
CA SER A 109 -4.42 6.11 -10.99
C SER A 109 -3.36 5.10 -11.42
N ALA A 110 -3.75 3.87 -11.77
CA ALA A 110 -2.84 2.83 -12.23
C ALA A 110 -2.19 3.20 -13.56
N LYS A 111 -2.97 3.73 -14.53
CA LYS A 111 -2.44 4.27 -15.79
C LYS A 111 -1.40 5.38 -15.55
N SER A 112 -1.70 6.32 -14.66
CA SER A 112 -0.77 7.40 -14.33
C SER A 112 0.51 6.88 -13.68
N ALA A 113 0.40 5.87 -12.80
CA ALA A 113 1.56 5.21 -12.21
C ALA A 113 2.43 4.53 -13.28
N LEU A 114 1.81 3.78 -14.19
CA LEU A 114 2.51 3.12 -15.31
C LEU A 114 3.23 4.11 -16.23
N GLU A 115 2.59 5.23 -16.57
CA GLU A 115 3.22 6.28 -17.36
C GLU A 115 4.45 6.87 -16.66
N ASN A 116 4.40 7.07 -15.35
CA ASN A 116 5.52 7.58 -14.57
C ASN A 116 6.66 6.55 -14.47
N LEU A 117 6.34 5.27 -14.29
CA LEU A 117 7.33 4.18 -14.31
C LEU A 117 8.05 4.12 -15.65
N ARG A 118 7.30 4.15 -16.77
CA ARG A 118 7.88 4.14 -18.12
C ARG A 118 8.75 5.36 -18.41
N LYS A 119 8.46 6.51 -17.81
CA LYS A 119 9.35 7.69 -17.87
C LYS A 119 10.65 7.42 -17.10
N GLY A 120 10.55 6.97 -15.85
CA GLY A 120 11.71 6.63 -15.02
C GLY A 120 12.59 5.55 -15.64
N LEU A 121 12.01 4.55 -16.31
CA LEU A 121 12.74 3.51 -17.05
C LEU A 121 13.68 4.11 -18.12
N LYS A 122 13.25 5.17 -18.80
CA LYS A 122 14.09 5.84 -19.81
C LYS A 122 15.29 6.54 -19.16
N ASP A 123 15.10 7.06 -17.96
CA ASP A 123 16.15 7.73 -17.19
C ASP A 123 17.16 6.70 -16.66
N ILE A 124 16.67 5.60 -16.08
CA ILE A 124 17.50 4.48 -15.59
C ILE A 124 18.37 3.89 -16.70
N LYS A 125 17.81 3.62 -17.88
CA LYS A 125 18.56 3.06 -19.02
C LYS A 125 19.71 3.95 -19.51
N LYS A 126 19.67 5.25 -19.20
CA LYS A 126 20.67 6.24 -19.61
C LYS A 126 21.55 6.71 -18.45
N ALA A 127 21.32 6.21 -17.25
CA ALA A 127 22.01 6.63 -16.04
C ALA A 127 23.46 6.15 -16.05
N SER A 128 24.41 7.05 -16.31
CA SER A 128 25.84 6.76 -16.27
C SER A 128 26.39 6.55 -14.85
N PHE A 129 25.61 6.94 -13.83
CA PHE A 129 25.95 6.78 -12.42
C PHE A 129 25.52 5.43 -11.83
N LEU A 130 24.83 4.60 -12.61
CA LEU A 130 24.41 3.26 -12.20
C LEU A 130 25.24 2.21 -12.90
N ASP A 131 25.59 1.17 -12.15
CA ASP A 131 26.21 -0.02 -12.71
C ASP A 131 25.22 -0.79 -13.59
N GLN A 132 25.75 -1.44 -14.64
CA GLN A 132 24.94 -2.21 -15.58
C GLN A 132 24.16 -3.36 -14.90
N ASP A 133 24.77 -4.03 -13.91
CA ASP A 133 24.09 -5.10 -13.17
C ASP A 133 22.91 -4.56 -12.35
N VAL A 134 23.07 -3.38 -11.75
CA VAL A 134 22.01 -2.70 -10.98
C VAL A 134 20.89 -2.27 -11.92
N ILE A 135 21.23 -1.69 -13.08
CA ILE A 135 20.26 -1.33 -14.11
C ILE A 135 19.45 -2.56 -14.54
N LYS A 136 20.12 -3.69 -14.79
CA LYS A 136 19.46 -4.93 -15.21
C LYS A 136 18.45 -5.41 -14.17
N LEU A 137 18.85 -5.49 -12.90
CA LEU A 137 17.96 -5.92 -11.81
C LEU A 137 16.77 -4.96 -11.61
N ILE A 138 16.99 -3.65 -11.75
CA ILE A 138 15.90 -2.66 -11.68
C ILE A 138 14.92 -2.85 -12.85
N ILE A 139 15.42 -3.13 -14.06
CA ILE A 139 14.57 -3.38 -15.23
C ILE A 139 13.71 -4.63 -15.02
N GLU A 140 14.30 -5.73 -14.51
CA GLU A 140 13.55 -6.96 -14.20
C GLU A 140 12.40 -6.68 -13.23
N GLN A 141 12.65 -5.89 -12.19
CA GLN A 141 11.60 -5.46 -11.23
C GLN A 141 10.56 -4.52 -11.83
N LEU A 142 10.93 -3.69 -12.82
CA LEU A 142 9.99 -2.83 -13.53
C LEU A 142 9.08 -3.62 -14.47
N ASP A 143 9.61 -4.64 -15.14
CA ASP A 143 8.85 -5.49 -16.04
C ASP A 143 7.79 -6.29 -15.25
N GLU A 144 8.16 -6.88 -14.10
CA GLU A 144 7.22 -7.54 -13.18
C GLU A 144 6.11 -6.59 -12.69
N LEU A 145 6.49 -5.37 -12.31
CA LEU A 145 5.55 -4.35 -11.85
C LEU A 145 4.60 -3.88 -12.96
N GLU A 146 5.11 -3.75 -14.19
CA GLU A 146 4.32 -3.36 -15.34
C GLU A 146 3.19 -4.37 -15.61
N ASP A 147 3.48 -5.67 -15.54
CA ASP A 147 2.47 -6.72 -15.68
C ASP A 147 1.38 -6.61 -14.60
N VAL A 148 1.78 -6.45 -13.34
CA VAL A 148 0.84 -6.29 -12.22
C VAL A 148 -0.05 -5.05 -12.40
N ILE A 149 0.52 -3.93 -12.83
CA ILE A 149 -0.25 -2.70 -13.05
C ILE A 149 -1.19 -2.84 -14.25
N ASN A 150 -0.78 -3.53 -15.31
CA ASN A 150 -1.65 -3.82 -16.45
C ASN A 150 -2.86 -4.66 -16.03
N ASP A 151 -2.67 -5.66 -15.17
CA ASP A 151 -3.76 -6.45 -14.61
C ASP A 151 -4.72 -5.60 -13.78
N ILE A 152 -4.20 -4.67 -12.97
CA ILE A 152 -5.03 -3.70 -12.23
C ILE A 152 -5.79 -2.77 -13.18
N ILE A 153 -5.19 -2.35 -14.29
CA ILE A 153 -5.87 -1.52 -15.28
C ILE A 153 -7.04 -2.26 -15.92
N LEU A 154 -6.93 -3.59 -16.11
CA LEU A 154 -8.01 -4.43 -16.62
C LEU A 154 -9.07 -4.69 -15.54
N ASN A 155 -8.64 -5.05 -14.33
CA ASN A 155 -9.47 -5.31 -13.15
C ASN A 155 -8.96 -4.54 -11.92
N PRO A 156 -9.49 -3.32 -11.64
CA PRO A 156 -9.02 -2.49 -10.53
C PRO A 156 -9.33 -3.00 -9.11
N TYR A 157 -10.06 -4.11 -9.02
CA TYR A 157 -10.33 -4.84 -7.78
C TYR A 157 -9.74 -6.24 -7.86
N THR A 158 -8.42 -6.36 -8.03
CA THR A 158 -7.70 -7.63 -8.15
C THR A 158 -8.00 -8.62 -7.02
N ASP A 159 -8.26 -8.11 -5.82
CA ASP A 159 -8.53 -8.91 -4.62
C ASP A 159 -10.01 -9.32 -4.51
N ILE A 160 -10.89 -8.75 -5.34
CA ILE A 160 -12.34 -8.95 -5.29
C ILE A 160 -12.79 -9.49 -6.65
N LYS A 161 -12.78 -10.82 -6.78
CA LYS A 161 -13.17 -11.51 -8.01
C LYS A 161 -14.65 -11.30 -8.36
N GLU A 162 -15.50 -11.17 -7.35
CA GLU A 162 -16.94 -10.95 -7.47
C GLU A 162 -17.43 -10.06 -6.33
N LYS A 163 -18.52 -9.31 -6.55
CA LYS A 163 -19.17 -8.57 -5.47
C LYS A 163 -19.68 -9.54 -4.40
N LEU A 164 -19.60 -9.12 -3.14
CA LEU A 164 -20.12 -9.89 -2.01
C LEU A 164 -21.65 -9.88 -2.04
N ARG A 165 -22.23 -11.07 -2.16
CA ARG A 165 -23.67 -11.30 -2.24
C ARG A 165 -24.28 -11.49 -0.85
N PHE A 166 -25.18 -10.60 -0.47
CA PHE A 166 -25.96 -10.70 0.76
C PHE A 166 -27.38 -11.16 0.46
N ASN A 167 -27.86 -12.17 1.21
CA ASN A 167 -29.26 -12.63 1.17
C ASN A 167 -30.18 -11.70 1.98
N TRP A 168 -29.92 -10.39 1.95
CA TRP A 168 -30.65 -9.36 2.69
C TRP A 168 -31.17 -8.30 1.74
N HIS A 169 -32.12 -7.50 2.20
CA HIS A 169 -32.56 -6.34 1.45
C HIS A 169 -31.45 -5.28 1.41
N ARG A 170 -31.45 -4.48 0.35
CA ARG A 170 -30.50 -3.38 0.17
C ARG A 170 -30.37 -2.49 1.40
N VAL A 171 -31.50 -2.08 1.99
CA VAL A 171 -31.54 -1.18 3.15
C VAL A 171 -30.91 -1.82 4.39
N ASP A 172 -31.00 -3.13 4.54
CA ASP A 172 -30.41 -3.85 5.67
C ASP A 172 -28.88 -3.86 5.58
N ILE A 173 -28.33 -4.02 4.36
CA ILE A 173 -26.89 -3.92 4.10
C ILE A 173 -26.40 -2.49 4.39
N GLU A 174 -27.08 -1.49 3.82
CA GLU A 174 -26.75 -0.07 4.06
C GLU A 174 -26.76 0.26 5.56
N TYR A 175 -27.75 -0.25 6.29
CA TYR A 175 -27.90 0.00 7.72
C TYR A 175 -26.91 -0.78 8.59
N LEU A 176 -26.51 -2.00 8.19
CA LEU A 176 -25.42 -2.74 8.85
C LEU A 176 -24.13 -1.92 8.83
N PHE A 177 -23.74 -1.40 7.67
CA PHE A 177 -22.51 -0.61 7.53
C PHE A 177 -22.57 0.72 8.30
N TYR A 178 -23.76 1.32 8.39
CA TYR A 178 -23.99 2.45 9.28
C TYR A 178 -23.73 2.07 10.75
N LEU A 179 -24.32 0.97 11.25
CA LEU A 179 -24.11 0.50 12.62
C LEU A 179 -22.65 0.15 12.92
N LEU A 180 -21.97 -0.54 12.01
CA LEU A 180 -20.55 -0.86 12.16
C LEU A 180 -19.69 0.41 12.32
N ARG A 181 -20.05 1.50 11.63
CA ARG A 181 -19.37 2.78 11.80
C ARG A 181 -19.71 3.46 13.12
N GLU A 182 -20.99 3.52 13.50
CA GLU A 182 -21.41 4.11 14.79
C GLU A 182 -20.77 3.39 15.98
N ASN A 183 -20.66 2.07 15.90
CA ASN A 183 -20.00 1.21 16.90
C ASN A 183 -18.45 1.24 16.82
N LYS A 184 -17.88 2.14 16.03
CA LYS A 184 -16.43 2.30 15.80
C LYS A 184 -15.71 1.02 15.35
N GLN A 185 -16.43 0.08 14.75
CA GLN A 185 -15.83 -1.09 14.08
C GLN A 185 -15.23 -0.67 12.73
N ILE A 186 -15.72 0.44 12.16
CA ILE A 186 -15.15 1.09 10.98
C ILE A 186 -14.88 2.55 11.35
N GLU A 187 -13.62 2.92 11.50
CA GLU A 187 -13.22 4.27 11.88
C GLU A 187 -12.89 5.14 10.66
N HIS A 188 -13.02 6.47 10.83
CA HIS A 188 -12.51 7.49 9.91
C HIS A 188 -13.06 7.48 8.46
N ILE A 189 -14.31 7.04 8.25
CA ILE A 189 -14.96 7.05 6.93
C ILE A 189 -16.27 7.87 6.89
N GLY A 190 -16.35 8.86 6.00
CA GLY A 190 -17.56 9.66 5.80
C GLY A 190 -18.65 8.93 4.99
N ASP A 191 -19.89 9.43 5.05
CA ASP A 191 -21.06 8.83 4.35
C ASP A 191 -20.84 8.62 2.85
N ALA A 192 -20.14 9.57 2.21
CA ALA A 192 -19.88 9.51 0.78
C ALA A 192 -18.96 8.35 0.41
N ASP A 193 -17.93 8.11 1.22
CA ASP A 193 -16.95 7.07 0.97
C ASP A 193 -17.49 5.71 1.40
N LEU A 194 -18.19 5.64 2.54
CA LEU A 194 -18.89 4.42 2.96
C LEU A 194 -19.92 3.99 1.90
N GLY A 195 -20.73 4.94 1.40
CA GLY A 195 -21.69 4.65 0.34
C GLY A 195 -21.04 4.17 -0.96
N ARG A 196 -19.89 4.71 -1.34
CA ARG A 196 -19.13 4.23 -2.51
C ARG A 196 -18.59 2.82 -2.32
N ILE A 197 -18.12 2.48 -1.12
CA ILE A 197 -17.67 1.12 -0.80
C ILE A 197 -18.84 0.14 -0.95
N ILE A 198 -20.00 0.49 -0.38
CA ILE A 198 -21.19 -0.38 -0.45
C ILE A 198 -21.62 -0.60 -1.90
N ASP A 199 -21.77 0.48 -2.68
CA ASP A 199 -22.22 0.42 -4.07
C ASP A 199 -21.28 -0.42 -4.96
N ASN A 200 -19.96 -0.35 -4.72
CA ASN A 200 -18.97 -1.01 -5.56
C ASN A 200 -18.72 -2.47 -5.16
N LEU A 201 -18.86 -2.83 -3.89
CA LEU A 201 -18.41 -4.13 -3.39
C LEU A 201 -19.54 -5.12 -3.10
N PHE A 202 -20.79 -4.68 -3.01
CA PHE A 202 -21.88 -5.52 -2.52
C PHE A 202 -23.06 -5.66 -3.49
N GLU A 203 -23.70 -6.82 -3.42
CA GLU A 203 -24.96 -7.16 -4.08
C GLU A 203 -25.99 -7.59 -3.03
N TYR A 204 -27.25 -7.25 -3.28
CA TYR A 204 -28.37 -7.63 -2.43
C TYR A 204 -29.33 -8.54 -3.18
N LYS A 205 -30.06 -9.38 -2.45
CA LYS A 205 -31.06 -10.26 -3.04
C LYS A 205 -32.41 -9.57 -3.07
N GLU A 206 -33.04 -9.59 -4.24
CA GLU A 206 -34.39 -9.06 -4.40
C GLU A 206 -35.43 -10.20 -4.30
N THR A 207 -36.71 -9.81 -4.19
CA THR A 207 -37.84 -10.75 -4.06
C THR A 207 -37.98 -11.77 -5.19
N ASP A 208 -37.43 -11.48 -6.37
CA ASP A 208 -37.39 -12.39 -7.51
C ASP A 208 -36.33 -13.50 -7.39
N GLY A 209 -35.51 -13.46 -6.32
CA GLY A 209 -34.45 -14.41 -6.04
C GLY A 209 -33.10 -14.06 -6.66
N ASN A 210 -33.02 -13.02 -7.49
CA ASN A 210 -31.80 -12.59 -8.16
C ASN A 210 -30.99 -11.60 -7.31
N TYR A 211 -29.71 -11.49 -7.63
CA TYR A 211 -28.79 -10.55 -7.01
C TYR A 211 -28.62 -9.29 -7.86
N TYR A 212 -28.73 -8.14 -7.22
CA TYR A 212 -28.60 -6.84 -7.87
C TYR A 212 -27.51 -5.99 -7.19
N PRO A 213 -26.78 -5.17 -7.97
CA PRO A 213 -25.79 -4.26 -7.41
C PRO A 213 -26.47 -3.20 -6.55
N VAL A 214 -25.86 -2.88 -5.40
CA VAL A 214 -26.29 -1.72 -4.59
C VAL A 214 -25.96 -0.42 -5.35
N LYS A 215 -26.85 0.57 -5.30
CA LYS A 215 -26.68 1.87 -5.96
C LYS A 215 -27.26 3.00 -5.14
N GLY A 216 -26.50 4.06 -4.90
CA GLY A 216 -27.00 5.28 -4.26
C GLY A 216 -26.96 5.23 -2.74
N SER A 217 -26.17 4.32 -2.15
CA SER A 217 -26.05 4.16 -0.70
C SER A 217 -25.68 5.46 0.02
N ARG A 218 -24.88 6.33 -0.62
CA ARG A 218 -24.49 7.64 -0.05
C ARG A 218 -25.68 8.46 0.46
N LYS A 219 -26.77 8.52 -0.30
CA LYS A 219 -27.96 9.32 0.08
C LYS A 219 -28.73 8.65 1.22
N HIS A 220 -28.78 7.33 1.21
CA HIS A 220 -29.52 6.55 2.19
C HIS A 220 -28.83 6.57 3.56
N ILE A 221 -27.51 6.38 3.58
CA ILE A 221 -26.71 6.45 4.82
C ILE A 221 -26.86 7.82 5.48
N SER A 222 -26.79 8.91 4.71
CA SER A 222 -26.99 10.26 5.27
C SER A 222 -28.39 10.46 5.86
N ALA A 223 -29.40 9.76 5.35
CA ALA A 223 -30.78 9.84 5.84
C ALA A 223 -31.02 9.03 7.13
N PHE A 224 -30.12 8.10 7.48
CA PHE A 224 -30.22 7.35 8.74
C PHE A 224 -29.96 8.24 9.96
N ASN A 225 -29.17 9.30 9.81
CA ASN A 225 -28.98 10.31 10.84
C ASN A 225 -30.24 11.12 11.14
N THR A 226 -31.22 11.14 10.23
CA THR A 226 -32.45 11.95 10.33
C THR A 226 -33.70 11.15 10.72
N ASN A 227 -33.56 9.87 11.10
CA ASN A 227 -34.65 9.02 11.62
C ASN A 227 -35.86 8.88 10.66
N GLU A 228 -35.62 8.87 9.35
CA GLU A 228 -36.68 8.69 8.35
C GLU A 228 -37.21 7.24 8.31
N ARG A 229 -38.51 7.11 7.99
CA ARG A 229 -39.41 5.93 8.17
C ARG A 229 -38.98 4.56 7.59
N GLY A 230 -37.81 4.43 6.97
CA GLY A 230 -37.30 3.15 6.43
C GLY A 230 -36.37 2.36 7.36
N VAL A 231 -35.89 2.98 8.45
CA VAL A 231 -34.88 2.40 9.34
C VAL A 231 -35.48 1.38 10.31
N SER A 232 -36.71 1.60 10.77
CA SER A 232 -37.35 0.80 11.83
C SER A 232 -37.51 -0.68 11.48
N GLN A 233 -37.89 -0.99 10.24
CA GLN A 233 -38.04 -2.38 9.79
C GLN A 233 -36.69 -3.07 9.58
N SER A 234 -35.67 -2.31 9.14
CA SER A 234 -34.31 -2.81 8.97
C SER A 234 -33.67 -3.10 10.33
N ILE A 235 -33.94 -2.26 11.35
CA ILE A 235 -33.57 -2.52 12.75
C ILE A 235 -34.16 -3.85 13.21
N GLU A 236 -35.46 -4.08 13.02
CA GLU A 236 -36.12 -5.33 13.46
C GLU A 236 -35.52 -6.56 12.77
N ARG A 237 -35.30 -6.49 11.45
CA ARG A 237 -34.70 -7.60 10.70
C ARG A 237 -33.28 -7.88 11.15
N LEU A 238 -32.45 -6.86 11.32
CA LEU A 238 -31.06 -7.06 11.79
C LEU A 238 -31.00 -7.53 13.24
N LYS A 239 -31.90 -7.08 14.13
CA LYS A 239 -31.99 -7.55 15.53
C LYS A 239 -32.27 -9.05 15.64
N SER A 240 -32.94 -9.64 14.64
CA SER A 240 -33.13 -11.09 14.59
C SER A 240 -31.85 -11.86 14.24
N THR A 241 -30.86 -11.18 13.65
CA THR A 241 -29.60 -11.77 13.16
C THR A 241 -28.43 -11.52 14.10
N PHE A 242 -28.41 -10.38 14.80
CA PHE A 242 -27.31 -9.97 15.67
C PHE A 242 -27.76 -9.86 17.14
N ASN A 243 -26.83 -10.10 18.07
CA ASN A 243 -27.09 -9.94 19.51
C ASN A 243 -27.56 -8.49 19.80
N PRO A 244 -28.57 -8.28 20.66
CA PRO A 244 -28.97 -6.95 21.16
C PRO A 244 -27.82 -5.98 21.47
N ASP A 245 -26.71 -6.47 22.02
CA ASP A 245 -25.52 -5.65 22.33
C ASP A 245 -24.89 -4.97 21.11
N PHE A 246 -25.09 -5.51 19.92
CA PHE A 246 -24.64 -4.91 18.65
C PHE A 246 -25.40 -3.62 18.28
N PHE A 247 -26.58 -3.41 18.86
CA PHE A 247 -27.43 -2.23 18.60
C PHE A 247 -27.43 -1.22 19.74
N ASN A 248 -26.69 -1.50 20.82
CA ASN A 248 -26.61 -0.64 21.98
C ASN A 248 -25.45 0.36 21.76
N ASN A 249 -25.83 1.59 21.41
CA ASN A 249 -24.96 2.77 21.42
C ASN A 249 -24.64 3.22 22.85
#